data_AF-A0AAE1WHJ6-F1
#
_entry.id   AF-A0AAE1WHJ6-F1
#
_cell.length_a   1.000
_cell.length_b   1.000
_cell.length_c   1.000
_cell.angle_alpha   90.00
_cell.angle_beta   90.00
_cell.angle_gamma   90.00
#
_symmetry.space_group_name_H-M   'P 1'
#
loop_
_entity.id
_entity.type
_entity.pdbx_description
1 polymer ?
#
loop_
_entity_poly.entity_id
_entity_poly.type
_entity_poly.pdbx_seq_one_letter_code
_entity_poly.pdbx_strand_id
1 'polypeptide(L)'
;MASSLQRLASNSGKAYRSTLTPFTRAFSTEDSLVEIKPGEIGMVSGIPQEHLRRRVLIFSPARTATQQGSGKVGRWKINFMSTQKWENPLMGWTSTGDPYANVGDSALSFDSQEAAIAFAERHGWEYTSSVCLLTKRNSRMRSYMNSVIVLDDFISWLFLSIFRCFNDASQVKKHQTPLLKVKKHQTPLLKVKSYADNFKWKGPPKAEAN
;
A
#
# COMPACT_ATOMS: atom_id res chain seq x y z
N MET A 1 2.71 5.15 -99.93
CA MET A 1 1.50 5.19 -100.79
C MET A 1 0.68 3.95 -100.45
N ALA A 2 -0.62 4.15 -100.17
CA ALA A 2 -1.67 3.13 -100.02
C ALA A 2 -1.63 2.25 -98.75
N SER A 3 -2.74 1.90 -98.09
CA SER A 3 -4.14 2.36 -98.09
C SER A 3 -4.90 1.53 -97.04
N SER A 4 -5.81 2.19 -96.33
CA SER A 4 -7.11 1.75 -95.78
C SER A 4 -7.43 0.24 -95.65
N LEU A 5 -8.00 -0.16 -94.49
CA LEU A 5 -9.45 -0.26 -94.28
C LEU A 5 -9.77 -0.86 -92.90
N GLN A 6 -10.83 -0.34 -92.29
CA GLN A 6 -11.47 -0.82 -91.07
C GLN A 6 -12.17 -2.17 -91.28
N ARG A 7 -12.33 -3.00 -90.23
CA ARG A 7 -13.60 -3.67 -89.88
C ARG A 7 -13.59 -4.37 -88.51
N LEU A 8 -14.59 -3.95 -87.72
CA LEU A 8 -15.56 -4.73 -86.91
C LEU A 8 -15.12 -5.57 -85.70
N ALA A 9 -15.68 -5.15 -84.57
CA ALA A 9 -16.43 -5.93 -83.56
C ALA A 9 -15.91 -7.34 -83.22
N SER A 10 -15.73 -7.70 -81.94
CA SER A 10 -16.88 -7.89 -81.06
C SER A 10 -16.44 -8.16 -79.62
N ASN A 11 -17.29 -7.71 -78.71
CA ASN A 11 -17.20 -7.81 -77.27
C ASN A 11 -17.62 -9.20 -76.80
N SER A 12 -16.79 -9.90 -76.02
CA SER A 12 -17.26 -10.96 -75.12
C SER A 12 -16.19 -11.31 -74.08
N GLY A 13 -16.45 -11.03 -72.80
CA GLY A 13 -15.54 -11.46 -71.75
C GLY A 13 -15.81 -10.93 -70.34
N LYS A 14 -17.04 -11.08 -69.86
CA LYS A 14 -17.47 -11.18 -68.44
C LYS A 14 -16.43 -10.74 -67.38
N ALA A 15 -16.50 -9.47 -66.94
CA ALA A 15 -15.94 -9.05 -65.66
C ALA A 15 -17.05 -9.12 -64.60
N TYR A 16 -17.01 -10.14 -63.74
CA TYR A 16 -17.83 -10.19 -62.53
C TYR A 16 -17.33 -9.08 -61.59
N ARG A 17 -18.03 -7.95 -61.57
CA ARG A 17 -17.81 -6.92 -60.55
C ARG A 17 -18.52 -7.40 -59.29
N SER A 18 -17.81 -8.11 -58.42
CA SER A 18 -18.30 -8.43 -57.08
C SER A 18 -18.45 -7.13 -56.29
N THR A 19 -19.65 -6.57 -56.28
CA THR A 19 -20.04 -5.53 -55.33
C THR A 19 -20.16 -6.18 -53.95
N LEU A 20 -19.03 -6.36 -53.28
CA LEU A 20 -19.03 -6.55 -51.83
C LEU A 20 -19.34 -5.19 -51.22
N THR A 21 -20.62 -4.88 -51.07
CA THR A 21 -21.06 -3.90 -50.08
C THR A 21 -20.46 -4.35 -48.74
N PRO A 22 -19.63 -3.54 -48.07
CA PRO A 22 -19.24 -3.87 -46.72
C PRO A 22 -20.53 -3.83 -45.91
N PHE A 23 -20.99 -5.01 -45.49
CA PHE A 23 -22.03 -5.13 -44.47
C PHE A 23 -21.37 -4.69 -43.16
N THR A 24 -21.13 -3.38 -43.02
CA THR A 24 -20.92 -2.78 -41.72
C THR A 24 -22.24 -2.96 -41.01
N ARG A 25 -22.36 -4.07 -40.29
CA ARG A 25 -23.25 -4.16 -39.15
C ARG A 25 -22.78 -3.03 -38.25
N ALA A 26 -23.46 -1.89 -38.32
CA ALA A 26 -23.37 -0.88 -37.29
C ALA A 26 -23.81 -1.61 -36.02
N PHE A 27 -22.84 -2.06 -35.23
CA PHE A 27 -23.12 -2.35 -33.83
C PHE A 27 -23.53 -0.98 -33.27
N SER A 28 -24.83 -0.80 -33.06
CA SER A 28 -25.36 0.35 -32.34
C SER A 28 -24.71 0.35 -30.97
N THR A 29 -23.72 1.22 -30.78
CA THR A 29 -23.02 1.46 -29.50
C THR A 29 -23.86 2.33 -28.55
N GLU A 30 -25.17 2.40 -28.77
CA GLU A 30 -26.03 3.43 -28.22
C GLU A 30 -27.30 2.79 -27.65
N ASP A 31 -27.19 1.70 -26.87
CA ASP A 31 -28.24 1.37 -25.87
C ASP A 31 -27.85 0.32 -24.81
N SER A 32 -26.56 0.19 -24.48
CA SER A 32 -26.15 -0.64 -23.33
C SER A 32 -25.46 0.21 -22.27
N LEU A 33 -26.12 1.27 -21.83
CA LEU A 33 -25.95 1.74 -20.46
C LEU A 33 -26.59 0.68 -19.56
N VAL A 34 -25.93 -0.47 -19.43
CA VAL A 34 -26.30 -1.48 -18.45
C VAL A 34 -26.08 -0.81 -17.11
N GLU A 35 -27.16 -0.40 -16.47
CA GLU A 35 -27.20 -0.08 -15.06
C GLU A 35 -26.84 -1.39 -14.34
N ILE A 36 -25.54 -1.62 -14.14
CA ILE A 36 -25.02 -2.84 -13.51
C ILE A 36 -25.57 -2.82 -12.09
N LYS A 37 -26.57 -3.65 -11.80
CA LYS A 37 -27.06 -3.71 -10.42
C LYS A 37 -25.93 -4.27 -9.55
N PRO A 38 -25.68 -3.67 -8.39
CA PRO A 38 -24.62 -4.12 -7.50
C PRO A 38 -24.88 -5.59 -7.12
N GLY A 39 -23.88 -6.45 -7.32
CA GLY A 39 -23.93 -7.87 -6.95
C GLY A 39 -24.36 -8.86 -8.04
N GLU A 40 -24.81 -8.44 -9.22
CA GLU A 40 -25.19 -9.36 -10.31
C GLU A 40 -24.02 -10.24 -10.76
N ILE A 41 -22.83 -9.64 -10.90
CA ILE A 41 -21.63 -10.34 -11.36
C ILE A 41 -21.15 -11.35 -10.30
N GLY A 42 -21.35 -11.06 -9.01
CA GLY A 42 -21.09 -11.98 -7.91
C GLY A 42 -21.87 -13.29 -8.05
N MET A 43 -23.16 -13.20 -8.38
CA MET A 43 -24.04 -14.36 -8.56
C MET A 43 -23.67 -15.20 -9.79
N VAL A 44 -23.33 -14.54 -10.90
CA VAL A 44 -22.96 -15.23 -12.16
C VAL A 44 -21.60 -15.92 -12.06
N SER A 45 -20.69 -15.42 -11.22
CA SER A 45 -19.32 -15.91 -11.11
C SER A 45 -19.14 -17.28 -10.43
N GLY A 46 -20.22 -17.90 -9.93
CA GLY A 46 -20.16 -19.22 -9.28
C GLY A 46 -19.51 -19.21 -7.90
N ILE A 47 -19.31 -18.03 -7.31
CA ILE A 47 -18.79 -17.88 -5.94
C ILE A 47 -19.90 -18.30 -4.95
N PRO A 48 -19.62 -19.17 -3.96
CA PRO A 48 -20.63 -19.56 -2.99
C PRO A 48 -21.08 -18.35 -2.16
N GLN A 49 -22.36 -18.31 -1.81
CA GLN A 49 -23.00 -17.15 -1.17
C GLN A 49 -22.32 -16.72 0.15
N GLU A 50 -21.71 -17.67 0.87
CA GLU A 50 -20.94 -17.39 2.09
C GLU A 50 -19.79 -16.41 1.84
N HIS A 51 -19.07 -16.57 0.73
CA HIS A 51 -17.96 -15.70 0.38
C HIS A 51 -18.40 -14.37 -0.24
N LEU A 52 -19.66 -14.21 -0.64
CA LEU A 52 -20.19 -12.93 -1.11
C LEU A 52 -20.53 -12.00 0.06
N ARG A 53 -20.96 -12.57 1.20
CA ARG A 53 -21.35 -11.79 2.40
C ARG A 53 -20.18 -11.27 3.22
N ARG A 54 -18.95 -11.70 2.92
CA ARG A 54 -17.77 -11.32 3.69
C ARG A 54 -17.38 -9.86 3.44
N ARG A 55 -16.79 -9.26 4.46
CA ARG A 55 -16.28 -7.88 4.38
C ARG A 55 -14.89 -7.82 3.78
N VAL A 56 -14.68 -6.78 3.00
CA VAL A 56 -13.46 -6.55 2.23
C VAL A 56 -12.80 -5.25 2.66
N LEU A 57 -11.47 -5.28 2.80
CA LEU A 57 -10.67 -4.11 3.12
C LEU A 57 -9.98 -3.61 1.86
N ILE A 58 -10.31 -2.39 1.43
CA ILE A 58 -9.65 -1.73 0.31
C ILE A 58 -8.57 -0.82 0.86
N PHE A 59 -7.31 -1.07 0.51
CA PHE A 59 -6.19 -0.27 1.00
C PHE A 59 -5.02 -0.20 0.01
N SER A 60 -4.20 0.84 0.14
CA SER A 60 -2.88 0.92 -0.49
C SER A 60 -1.82 0.46 0.52
N PRO A 61 -1.00 -0.57 0.24
CA PRO A 61 -0.02 -1.07 1.17
C PRO A 61 1.04 0.00 1.50
N ALA A 62 1.41 0.05 2.78
CA ALA A 62 2.53 0.88 3.22
C ALA A 62 3.85 0.38 2.64
N ARG A 63 4.83 1.29 2.53
CA ARG A 63 6.19 0.90 2.18
C ARG A 63 6.76 -0.02 3.26
N THR A 64 7.39 -1.13 2.85
CA THR A 64 8.10 -2.02 3.77
C THR A 64 9.21 -1.26 4.51
N ALA A 65 9.13 -1.21 5.85
CA ALA A 65 10.02 -0.38 6.67
C ALA A 65 11.51 -0.73 6.51
N THR A 66 11.82 -2.01 6.28
CA THR A 66 13.19 -2.52 6.13
C THR A 66 13.84 -2.15 4.79
N GLN A 67 13.04 -1.84 3.76
CA GLN A 67 13.53 -1.55 2.41
C GLN A 67 13.30 -0.09 2.04
N GLN A 68 14.24 0.53 1.32
CA GLN A 68 14.13 1.94 0.89
C GLN A 68 13.37 2.16 -0.43
N GLY A 69 13.17 1.10 -1.22
CA GLY A 69 12.50 1.16 -2.52
C GLY A 69 11.02 1.55 -2.44
N SER A 70 10.55 2.29 -3.44
CA SER A 70 9.15 2.75 -3.57
C SER A 70 8.31 2.01 -4.61
N GLY A 71 8.87 1.04 -5.33
CA GLY A 71 8.20 0.41 -6.48
C GLY A 71 6.90 -0.34 -6.17
N LYS A 72 6.68 -0.77 -4.91
CA LYS A 72 5.45 -1.46 -4.48
C LYS A 72 4.38 -0.53 -3.93
N VAL A 73 4.67 0.77 -3.80
CA VAL A 73 3.76 1.78 -3.26
C VAL A 73 2.86 2.30 -4.37
N GLY A 74 1.59 2.61 -4.06
CA GLY A 74 0.64 3.22 -4.99
C GLY A 74 -0.28 2.24 -5.73
N ARG A 75 -0.07 0.93 -5.58
CA ARG A 75 -1.03 -0.08 -6.05
C ARG A 75 -2.08 -0.31 -4.97
N TRP A 76 -3.35 -0.14 -5.31
CA TRP A 76 -4.48 -0.46 -4.43
C TRP A 76 -4.72 -1.95 -4.42
N LYS A 77 -5.04 -2.50 -3.25
CA LYS A 77 -5.31 -3.93 -3.08
C LYS A 77 -6.61 -4.14 -2.33
N ILE A 78 -7.22 -5.28 -2.63
CA ILE A 78 -8.39 -5.79 -1.96
C ILE A 78 -7.94 -6.92 -1.03
N ASN A 79 -8.16 -6.75 0.27
CA ASN A 79 -7.84 -7.76 1.27
C ASN A 79 -9.11 -8.38 1.84
N PHE A 80 -9.08 -9.70 1.89
CA PHE A 80 -10.13 -10.51 2.49
C PHE A 80 -9.71 -10.87 3.91
N MET A 81 -10.56 -10.56 4.89
CA MET A 81 -10.30 -10.93 6.28
C MET A 81 -10.41 -12.46 6.43
N SER A 82 -9.29 -13.18 6.32
CA SER A 82 -9.25 -14.63 6.50
C SER A 82 -9.26 -15.00 7.98
N THR A 83 -10.07 -15.97 8.38
CA THR A 83 -10.37 -16.25 9.80
C THR A 83 -9.44 -17.24 10.46
N GLN A 84 -9.03 -18.33 9.80
CA GLN A 84 -8.33 -19.42 10.49
C GLN A 84 -7.25 -20.07 9.64
N LYS A 85 -6.02 -20.04 10.18
CA LYS A 85 -4.89 -20.84 9.72
C LYS A 85 -4.51 -21.79 10.86
N TRP A 86 -4.24 -23.05 10.55
CA TRP A 86 -3.86 -24.06 11.54
C TRP A 86 -2.60 -24.80 11.10
N GLU A 87 -1.94 -25.47 12.04
CA GLU A 87 -0.77 -26.29 11.75
C GLU A 87 -1.21 -27.70 11.37
N ASN A 88 -0.64 -28.25 10.29
CA ASN A 88 -0.88 -29.63 9.88
C ASN A 88 -0.16 -30.59 10.85
N PRO A 89 -0.86 -31.54 11.51
CA PRO A 89 -0.25 -32.43 12.51
C PRO A 89 0.83 -33.36 11.97
N LEU A 90 0.85 -33.63 10.66
CA LEU A 90 1.86 -34.52 10.06
C LEU A 90 3.18 -33.81 9.78
N MET A 91 3.13 -32.68 9.07
CA MET A 91 4.31 -31.97 8.55
C MET A 91 4.60 -30.63 9.24
N GLY A 92 3.67 -30.11 10.04
CA GLY A 92 3.78 -28.79 10.67
C GLY A 92 3.56 -27.60 9.73
N TRP A 93 3.07 -27.81 8.50
CA TRP A 93 2.81 -26.72 7.56
C TRP A 93 1.55 -25.94 7.90
N THR A 94 1.53 -24.65 7.59
CA THR A 94 0.35 -23.79 7.76
C THR A 94 -0.70 -24.14 6.71
N SER A 95 -1.82 -24.71 7.17
CA SER A 95 -2.98 -25.06 6.35
C SER A 95 -4.09 -24.04 6.56
N THR A 96 -4.97 -23.88 5.57
CA THR A 96 -6.07 -22.91 5.58
C THR A 96 -7.24 -23.48 4.80
N GLY A 97 -8.47 -23.28 5.29
CA GLY A 97 -9.70 -23.70 4.61
C GLY A 97 -10.34 -22.61 3.75
N ASP A 98 -9.83 -21.38 3.82
CA ASP A 98 -10.34 -20.24 3.04
C ASP A 98 -9.68 -20.20 1.65
N PRO A 99 -10.46 -20.28 0.54
CA PRO A 99 -9.93 -20.22 -0.82
C PRO A 99 -9.34 -18.85 -1.18
N TYR A 100 -9.75 -17.77 -0.51
CA TYR A 100 -9.33 -16.41 -0.83
C TYR A 100 -8.11 -15.92 -0.07
N ALA A 101 -7.55 -16.73 0.82
CA ALA A 101 -6.44 -16.36 1.68
C ALA A 101 -5.23 -15.80 0.92
N ASN A 102 -5.00 -16.25 -0.33
CA ASN A 102 -3.88 -15.80 -1.17
C ASN A 102 -4.30 -14.88 -2.33
N VAL A 103 -5.59 -14.84 -2.68
CA VAL A 103 -6.09 -14.13 -3.87
C VAL A 103 -5.97 -12.61 -3.67
N GLY A 104 -6.26 -12.12 -2.47
CA GLY A 104 -6.21 -10.68 -2.18
C GLY A 104 -4.80 -10.07 -2.30
N ASP A 105 -3.78 -10.80 -1.86
CA ASP A 105 -2.40 -10.27 -1.84
C ASP A 105 -1.70 -10.37 -3.20
N SER A 106 -1.96 -11.43 -3.96
CA SER A 106 -1.22 -11.74 -5.20
C SER A 106 -1.94 -11.34 -6.49
N ALA A 107 -3.27 -11.44 -6.55
CA ALA A 107 -3.99 -11.32 -7.83
C ALA A 107 -4.77 -10.00 -7.98
N LEU A 108 -5.27 -9.42 -6.89
CA LEU A 108 -6.16 -8.24 -6.94
C LEU A 108 -5.41 -6.96 -6.63
N SER A 109 -4.75 -6.39 -7.65
CA SER A 109 -4.14 -5.06 -7.55
C SER A 109 -4.67 -4.11 -8.61
N PHE A 110 -5.00 -2.90 -8.18
CA PHE A 110 -5.63 -1.85 -8.98
C PHE A 110 -4.75 -0.60 -8.95
N ASP A 111 -4.88 0.24 -9.97
CA ASP A 111 -4.13 1.50 -10.07
C ASP A 111 -4.83 2.65 -9.31
N SER A 112 -6.15 2.59 -9.20
CA SER A 112 -6.95 3.61 -8.49
C SER A 112 -7.85 3.01 -7.40
N GLN A 113 -8.24 3.86 -6.46
CA GLN A 113 -9.15 3.47 -5.38
C GLN A 113 -10.55 3.21 -5.91
N GLU A 114 -11.01 4.04 -6.85
CA GLU A 114 -12.33 3.99 -7.47
C GLU A 114 -12.49 2.71 -8.28
N ALA A 115 -11.44 2.28 -8.98
CA ALA A 115 -11.43 1.01 -9.69
C ALA A 115 -11.61 -0.18 -8.74
N ALA A 116 -10.99 -0.14 -7.57
CA ALA A 116 -11.15 -1.17 -6.54
C ALA A 116 -12.56 -1.17 -5.92
N ILE A 117 -13.13 0.02 -5.68
CA ILE A 117 -14.51 0.17 -5.17
C ILE A 117 -15.52 -0.35 -6.19
N ALA A 118 -15.42 0.08 -7.45
CA ALA A 118 -16.30 -0.37 -8.52
C ALA A 118 -16.22 -1.89 -8.71
N PHE A 119 -15.04 -2.49 -8.53
CA PHE A 119 -14.89 -3.94 -8.56
C PHE A 119 -15.64 -4.63 -7.41
N ALA A 120 -15.49 -4.12 -6.18
CA ALA A 120 -16.20 -4.67 -5.02
C ALA A 120 -17.74 -4.55 -5.16
N GLU A 121 -18.23 -3.42 -5.67
CA GLU A 121 -19.66 -3.17 -5.89
C GLU A 121 -20.27 -4.07 -6.96
N ARG A 122 -19.54 -4.30 -8.06
CA ARG A 122 -19.92 -5.26 -9.11
C ARG A 122 -20.11 -6.67 -8.56
N HIS A 123 -19.22 -7.09 -7.66
CA HIS A 123 -19.30 -8.39 -7.00
C HIS A 123 -20.26 -8.43 -5.79
N GLY A 124 -20.76 -7.27 -5.33
CA GLY A 124 -21.69 -7.16 -4.21
C GLY A 124 -21.04 -7.39 -2.84
N TRP A 125 -19.74 -7.08 -2.71
CA TRP A 125 -19.03 -7.21 -1.44
C TRP A 125 -19.19 -5.97 -0.57
N GLU A 126 -19.41 -6.16 0.73
CA GLU A 126 -19.36 -5.07 1.71
C GLU A 126 -17.89 -4.65 1.90
N TYR A 127 -17.58 -3.37 1.68
CA TYR A 127 -16.22 -2.86 1.73
C TYR A 127 -16.02 -1.80 2.81
N THR A 128 -14.81 -1.79 3.38
CA THR A 128 -14.30 -0.69 4.20
C THR A 128 -13.06 -0.13 3.51
N SER A 129 -13.12 1.13 3.11
CA SER A 129 -11.96 1.83 2.53
C SER A 129 -11.10 2.43 3.63
N SER A 130 -9.85 2.00 3.74
CA SER A 130 -8.86 2.70 4.56
C SER A 130 -8.01 3.60 3.67
N VAL A 131 -8.08 4.91 3.89
CA VAL A 131 -7.17 5.84 3.24
C VAL A 131 -5.80 5.63 3.85
N CYS A 132 -4.86 5.15 3.04
CA CYS A 132 -3.50 4.99 3.50
C CYS A 132 -2.88 6.38 3.66
N LEU A 133 -2.57 6.77 4.91
CA LEU A 133 -1.84 7.99 5.25
C LEU A 133 -0.36 7.90 4.87
N LEU A 134 -0.02 7.33 3.71
CA LEU A 134 1.27 7.59 3.08
C LEU A 134 1.26 9.04 2.61
N THR A 135 1.40 9.93 3.60
CA THR A 135 1.86 11.29 3.40
C THR A 135 3.06 11.18 2.46
N LYS A 136 2.96 11.80 1.28
CA LYS A 136 4.10 11.95 0.37
C LYS A 136 5.27 12.36 1.25
N ARG A 137 6.36 11.58 1.23
CA ARG A 137 7.54 11.90 2.03
C ARG A 137 7.91 13.35 1.68
N ASN A 138 7.82 14.25 2.67
CA ASN A 138 8.24 15.62 2.45
C ASN A 138 9.68 15.61 1.97
N SER A 139 9.92 16.19 0.80
CA SER A 139 11.26 16.37 0.26
C SER A 139 12.03 17.27 1.22
N ARG A 140 12.84 16.68 2.09
CA ARG A 140 13.78 17.45 2.91
C ARG A 140 14.93 17.85 2.01
N MET A 141 15.18 19.15 1.91
CA MET A 141 16.44 19.63 1.36
C MET A 141 17.57 19.17 2.28
N ARG A 142 18.37 18.21 1.82
CA ARG A 142 19.56 17.72 2.52
C ARG A 142 20.77 18.21 1.72
N SER A 143 21.58 19.07 2.33
CA SER A 143 22.89 19.45 1.79
C SER A 143 23.98 18.77 2.58
N TYR A 144 25.04 18.32 1.90
CA TYR A 144 26.23 17.75 2.54
C TYR A 144 26.92 18.77 3.48
N MET A 145 26.77 20.07 3.24
CA MET A 145 27.35 21.12 4.09
C MET A 145 26.63 21.27 5.44
N ASN A 146 25.38 20.81 5.56
CA ASN A 146 24.60 20.89 6.79
C ASN A 146 25.08 19.93 7.88
N SER A 147 26.05 19.04 7.60
CA SER A 147 26.68 18.21 8.64
C SER A 147 27.81 18.92 9.39
N VAL A 148 28.36 20.01 8.86
CA VAL A 148 29.57 20.68 9.41
C VAL A 148 29.24 21.78 10.41
N ILE A 149 28.04 22.37 10.35
CA ILE A 149 27.64 23.55 11.13
C ILE A 149 27.27 23.22 12.60
N VAL A 150 27.24 21.94 13.00
CA VAL A 150 26.73 21.52 14.33
C VAL A 150 27.73 21.75 15.49
N LEU A 151 28.98 22.17 15.22
CA LEU A 151 30.00 22.38 16.26
C LEU A 151 30.00 23.79 16.88
N ASP A 152 29.45 24.80 16.22
CA ASP A 152 29.52 26.19 16.71
C ASP A 152 28.37 26.54 17.68
N ASP A 153 27.21 25.91 17.53
CA ASP A 153 26.03 26.18 18.37
C ASP A 153 26.13 25.55 19.78
N PHE A 154 26.89 24.46 19.93
CA PHE A 154 27.06 23.78 21.23
C PHE A 154 27.92 24.59 22.20
N ILE A 155 28.93 25.30 21.69
CA ILE A 155 29.85 26.11 22.49
C ILE A 155 29.16 27.40 22.97
N SER A 156 28.35 28.04 22.11
CA SER A 156 27.57 29.22 22.50
C SER A 156 26.48 28.91 23.54
N TRP A 157 25.83 27.74 23.44
CA TRP A 157 24.81 27.32 24.42
C TRP A 157 25.42 26.99 25.79
N LEU A 158 26.61 26.37 25.82
CA LEU A 158 27.35 26.12 27.05
C LEU A 158 27.73 27.43 27.77
N PHE A 159 28.18 28.44 27.01
CA PHE A 159 28.56 29.74 27.58
C PHE A 159 27.35 30.51 28.16
N LEU A 160 26.22 30.54 27.47
CA LEU A 160 25.00 31.19 27.96
C LEU A 160 24.38 30.46 29.17
N SER A 161 24.46 29.12 29.21
CA SER A 161 23.92 28.34 30.33
C SER A 161 24.70 28.56 31.62
N ILE A 162 26.02 28.68 31.54
CA ILE A 162 26.87 28.98 32.70
C ILE A 162 26.61 30.41 33.21
N PHE A 163 26.45 31.37 32.30
CA PHE A 163 26.17 32.76 32.67
C PHE A 163 24.78 32.95 33.31
N ARG A 164 23.77 32.20 32.85
CA ARG A 164 22.40 32.28 33.40
C ARG A 164 22.27 31.65 34.78
N CYS A 165 23.06 30.62 35.10
CA CYS A 165 23.11 30.03 36.44
C CYS A 165 23.66 30.99 37.50
N PHE A 166 24.51 31.96 37.13
CA PHE A 166 25.12 32.87 38.10
C PHE A 166 24.17 34.01 38.52
N ASN A 167 23.16 34.35 37.72
CA ASN A 167 22.27 35.49 37.98
C ASN A 167 20.99 35.13 38.76
N ASP A 168 20.59 33.85 38.77
CA ASP A 168 19.33 33.38 39.38
C ASP A 168 19.44 33.04 40.89
N ALA A 169 20.61 33.16 41.51
CA ALA A 169 20.81 32.86 42.92
C ALA A 169 20.31 33.97 43.90
N SER A 170 19.73 35.08 43.41
CA SER A 170 19.44 36.27 44.25
C SER A 170 17.98 36.55 44.60
N GLN A 171 16.98 35.78 44.13
CA GLN A 171 15.56 36.13 44.39
C GLN A 171 14.71 34.96 44.88
N VAL A 172 14.77 34.71 46.19
CA VAL A 172 13.76 33.95 46.92
C VAL A 172 12.60 34.89 47.28
N LYS A 173 11.49 34.86 46.53
CA LYS A 173 10.19 35.34 47.03
C LYS A 173 9.05 34.38 46.68
N LYS A 174 8.30 34.09 47.73
CA LYS A 174 7.26 33.08 47.89
C LYS A 174 6.01 33.48 47.12
N HIS A 175 5.55 32.65 46.18
CA HIS A 175 4.15 32.64 45.76
C HIS A 175 3.63 31.20 45.69
N GLN A 176 2.78 30.87 46.66
CA GLN A 176 2.02 29.64 46.73
C GLN A 176 0.84 29.74 45.75
N THR A 177 0.77 28.85 44.76
CA THR A 177 -0.43 28.63 43.94
C THR A 177 -1.01 27.24 44.23
N PRO A 178 -2.35 27.10 44.28
CA PRO A 178 -2.98 25.86 44.74
C PRO A 178 -2.86 24.73 43.72
N LEU A 179 -2.59 23.54 44.24
CA LEU A 179 -2.37 22.29 43.53
C LEU A 179 -3.63 21.78 42.83
N LEU A 180 -3.67 21.81 41.49
CA LEU A 180 -4.38 20.80 40.72
C LEU A 180 -3.46 19.61 40.53
N LYS A 181 -3.73 18.54 41.28
CA LYS A 181 -2.94 17.30 41.27
C LYS A 181 -3.33 16.47 40.04
N VAL A 182 -2.84 16.86 38.88
CA VAL A 182 -2.84 15.97 37.71
C VAL A 182 -1.93 14.79 38.04
N LYS A 183 -2.52 13.60 38.26
CA LYS A 183 -1.78 12.34 38.32
C LYS A 183 -1.12 12.13 36.96
N LYS A 184 0.13 12.56 36.82
CA LYS A 184 0.99 12.08 35.73
C LYS A 184 1.12 10.58 35.92
N HIS A 185 0.78 9.80 34.89
CA HIS A 185 1.09 8.38 34.89
C HIS A 185 2.61 8.25 35.06
N GLN A 186 3.01 7.59 36.15
CA GLN A 186 4.40 7.25 36.40
C GLN A 186 4.79 6.22 35.32
N THR A 187 5.28 6.67 34.18
CA THR A 187 6.06 5.78 33.30
C THR A 187 7.25 5.34 34.16
N PRO A 188 7.41 4.04 34.47
CA PRO A 188 8.60 3.61 35.18
C PRO A 188 9.78 3.99 34.30
N LEU A 189 10.64 4.89 34.79
CA LEU A 189 11.89 5.22 34.13
C LEU A 189 12.64 3.89 33.98
N LEU A 190 12.65 3.35 32.75
CA LEU A 190 13.53 2.25 32.42
C LEU A 190 14.94 2.77 32.72
N LYS A 191 15.55 2.24 33.78
CA LYS A 191 16.95 2.52 34.08
C LYS A 191 17.71 2.25 32.80
N VAL A 192 18.36 3.27 32.26
CA VAL A 192 19.23 3.12 31.09
C VAL A 192 20.34 2.16 31.51
N LYS A 193 20.18 0.89 31.16
CA LYS A 193 21.26 -0.09 31.30
C LYS A 193 22.27 0.26 30.23
N SER A 194 23.49 0.55 30.64
CA SER A 194 24.58 0.68 29.68
C SER A 194 24.83 -0.70 29.07
N TYR A 195 25.20 -0.77 27.79
CA TYR A 195 25.47 -2.06 27.11
C TYR A 195 26.55 -2.90 27.84
N ALA A 196 27.41 -2.24 28.61
CA ALA A 196 28.43 -2.86 29.46
C ALA A 196 27.84 -3.75 30.58
N ASP A 197 26.63 -3.45 31.05
CA ASP A 197 26.00 -4.17 32.18
C ASP A 197 25.47 -5.57 31.80
N ASN A 198 25.45 -5.91 30.51
CA ASN A 198 24.99 -7.21 30.02
C ASN A 198 26.12 -8.26 29.95
N PHE A 199 27.39 -7.85 30.07
CA PHE A 199 28.53 -8.76 30.03
C PHE A 199 28.87 -9.27 31.42
N LYS A 200 28.05 -10.17 31.94
CA LYS A 200 28.39 -10.92 33.15
C LYS A 200 29.24 -12.12 32.77
N TRP A 201 30.56 -11.98 32.90
CA TRP A 201 31.51 -13.09 32.69
C TRP A 201 31.10 -14.30 33.55
N LYS A 202 30.79 -15.40 32.86
CA LYS A 202 30.58 -16.71 33.46
C LYS A 202 31.94 -17.40 33.29
N GLY A 203 32.64 -17.64 34.40
CA GLY A 203 34.00 -18.15 34.38
C GLY A 203 34.18 -19.47 33.60
N PRO A 204 35.42 -19.98 33.50
CA PRO A 204 35.72 -21.17 32.73
C PRO A 204 34.86 -22.37 33.19
N PRO A 205 34.46 -23.26 32.26
CA PRO A 205 33.63 -24.42 32.58
C PRO A 205 34.36 -25.32 33.59
N LYS A 206 33.64 -25.78 34.61
CA LYS A 206 34.20 -26.70 35.61
C LYS A 206 34.48 -28.04 34.94
N ALA A 207 35.71 -28.54 35.07
CA ALA A 207 36.05 -29.88 34.65
C ALA A 207 35.36 -30.86 35.59
N GLU A 208 34.46 -31.66 35.05
CA GLU A 208 33.80 -32.75 35.77
C GLU A 208 34.77 -33.93 35.75
N ALA A 209 35.35 -34.24 36.91
CA ALA A 209 36.20 -35.42 37.07
C ALA A 209 35.29 -36.65 37.06
N ASN A 210 35.50 -37.54 36.08
CA ASN A 210 34.96 -38.91 36.07
C ASN A 210 35.58 -39.74 37.19
#